data_AF-A0A351D2E6-F1
#
_entry.id   AF-A0A351D2E6-F1
#
_cell.length_a   1.000
_cell.length_b   1.000
_cell.length_c   1.000
_cell.angle_alpha   90.00
_cell.angle_beta   90.00
_cell.angle_gamma   90.00
#
_symmetry.space_group_name_H-M   'P 1'
#
loop_
_entity.id
_entity.type
_entity.pdbx_description
1 polymer ?
#
loop_
_entity_poly.entity_id
_entity_poly.type
_entity_poly.pdbx_seq_one_letter_code
_entity_poly.pdbx_strand_id
1 'polypeptide(L)'
;MKLKAFIIIISLLSITSISYGHHSISPFDRTAWLEFEGVVTKLNWRNPHFGMTVSVTKDDGSIEEWEIVADAINSLMRRGLTRENFAVGETIRLGGWPSSQGRLEMLSTNALFANGQEYIMRDTDTPLVWTSPEGDIAKPTDPDVASDLFRVWSYKAIYVRKNPFKLTEKSAQAVAQYDPFVDMPSLRCIPPSMPNAILSPYPFEFSEEGDDIRLSIEEWGSERLIDMTSSQIPQDAPRSRLGYSIGRFENGSLHVHTERLINGLLDDDGSLMSQDATLDEVFTIAQDGITLNYEVTVTDPEYLVEPATWIAAWQWNPDTIMRPYECEFDAQ
;
A
#
# COMPACT_ATOMS: atom_id res chain seq x y z
N MET A 1 57.23 29.10 -31.72
CA MET A 1 57.16 27.94 -30.79
C MET A 1 55.73 27.86 -30.27
N LYS A 2 55.12 26.66 -30.33
CA LYS A 2 53.66 26.44 -30.23
C LYS A 2 53.17 26.48 -28.78
N LEU A 3 52.08 27.22 -28.53
CA LEU A 3 51.32 27.25 -27.29
C LEU A 3 50.48 25.97 -27.19
N LYS A 4 50.64 25.16 -26.13
CA LYS A 4 49.83 23.95 -25.90
C LYS A 4 48.58 24.35 -25.11
N ALA A 5 47.41 24.20 -25.73
CA ALA A 5 46.11 24.34 -25.09
C ALA A 5 45.87 23.15 -24.14
N PHE A 6 45.46 23.46 -22.91
CA PHE A 6 45.01 22.46 -21.93
C PHE A 6 43.49 22.38 -22.04
N ILE A 7 42.96 21.26 -22.55
CA ILE A 7 41.52 20.99 -22.59
C ILE A 7 41.15 20.41 -21.22
N ILE A 8 40.38 21.18 -20.44
CA ILE A 8 39.74 20.69 -19.22
C ILE A 8 38.47 19.95 -19.67
N ILE A 9 38.49 18.63 -19.58
CA ILE A 9 37.30 17.79 -19.75
C ILE A 9 36.50 17.92 -18.45
N ILE A 10 35.43 18.72 -18.48
CA ILE A 10 34.42 18.74 -17.43
C ILE A 10 33.59 17.47 -17.62
N SER A 11 33.82 16.48 -16.75
CA SER A 11 32.98 15.29 -16.65
C SER A 11 31.62 15.73 -16.12
N LEU A 12 30.59 15.72 -16.97
CA LEU A 12 29.20 15.84 -16.54
C LEU A 12 28.89 14.62 -15.67
N LEU A 13 28.86 14.80 -14.34
CA LEU A 13 28.22 13.84 -13.45
C LEU A 13 26.71 13.96 -13.69
N SER A 14 26.14 12.98 -14.39
CA SER A 14 24.71 12.75 -14.41
C SER A 14 24.27 12.47 -12.97
N ILE A 15 23.58 13.42 -12.34
CA ILE A 15 22.87 13.19 -11.09
C ILE A 15 21.68 12.30 -11.47
N THR A 16 21.82 11.00 -11.30
CA THR A 16 20.70 10.07 -11.38
C THR A 16 19.85 10.30 -10.14
N SER A 17 18.67 10.88 -10.32
CA SER A 17 17.67 11.02 -9.27
C SER A 17 17.16 9.63 -8.90
N ILE A 18 17.73 9.05 -7.85
CA ILE A 18 17.19 7.82 -7.27
C ILE A 18 15.90 8.20 -6.56
N SER A 19 14.78 7.84 -7.18
CA SER A 19 13.44 7.99 -6.60
C SER A 19 13.29 6.91 -5.53
N TYR A 20 13.16 7.35 -4.27
CA TYR A 20 12.96 6.49 -3.11
C TYR A 20 11.56 6.72 -2.56
N GLY A 21 10.77 5.66 -2.47
CA GLY A 21 9.62 5.66 -1.58
C GLY A 21 8.66 4.52 -1.85
N HIS A 22 8.33 3.77 -0.79
CA HIS A 22 7.04 3.11 -0.47
C HIS A 22 7.35 2.00 0.59
N HIS A 23 6.62 1.73 1.68
CA HIS A 23 5.25 2.01 2.16
C HIS A 23 5.22 2.71 3.54
N SER A 24 6.37 3.14 4.07
CA SER A 24 6.41 3.95 5.29
C SER A 24 6.10 5.42 4.95
N ILE A 25 5.09 6.01 5.61
CA ILE A 25 4.89 7.48 5.61
C ILE A 25 5.69 8.20 6.70
N SER A 26 6.57 7.47 7.41
CA SER A 26 7.57 8.06 8.31
C SER A 26 8.47 9.15 7.72
N PRO A 27 8.74 9.26 6.39
CA PRO A 27 9.57 10.32 5.83
C PRO A 27 8.93 11.72 5.88
N PHE A 28 7.63 11.81 6.18
CA PHE A 28 6.87 13.05 6.07
C PHE A 28 6.52 13.58 7.46
N ASP A 29 6.69 14.88 7.64
CA ASP A 29 6.30 15.55 8.87
C ASP A 29 4.78 15.75 8.89
N ARG A 30 4.09 14.86 9.60
CA ARG A 30 2.63 14.89 9.75
C ARG A 30 2.13 15.96 10.73
N THR A 31 3.02 16.72 11.34
CA THR A 31 2.67 17.86 12.22
C THR A 31 2.64 19.19 11.47
N ALA A 32 3.20 19.24 10.26
CA ALA A 32 3.20 20.41 9.38
C ALA A 32 2.38 20.12 8.13
N TRP A 33 1.57 21.07 7.67
CA TRP A 33 0.82 20.96 6.43
C TRP A 33 1.16 22.15 5.52
N LEU A 34 1.66 21.84 4.33
CA LEU A 34 2.14 22.81 3.35
C LEU A 34 1.16 22.88 2.17
N GLU A 35 0.93 24.10 1.67
CA GLU A 35 0.14 24.39 0.49
C GLU A 35 0.94 25.21 -0.52
N PHE A 36 0.85 24.87 -1.80
CA PHE A 36 1.39 25.68 -2.89
C PHE A 36 0.67 25.41 -4.22
N GLU A 37 0.83 26.36 -5.15
CA GLU A 37 0.49 26.18 -6.56
C GLU A 37 1.76 25.97 -7.38
N GLY A 38 1.68 25.10 -8.39
CA GLY A 38 2.78 24.87 -9.30
C GLY A 38 2.33 24.22 -10.60
N VAL A 39 3.24 24.15 -11.56
CA VAL A 39 3.00 23.60 -12.89
C VAL A 39 3.48 22.15 -12.93
N VAL A 40 2.61 21.22 -13.33
CA VAL A 40 2.99 19.80 -13.48
C VAL A 40 4.00 19.65 -14.61
N THR A 41 5.20 19.17 -14.32
CA THR A 41 6.28 19.00 -15.30
C THR A 41 6.49 17.53 -15.69
N LYS A 42 6.18 16.61 -14.79
CA LYS A 42 6.27 15.17 -15.04
C LYS A 42 5.15 14.44 -14.30
N LEU A 43 4.63 13.38 -14.90
CA LEU A 43 3.64 12.52 -14.28
C LEU A 43 4.12 11.07 -14.30
N ASN A 44 4.06 10.43 -13.14
CA ASN A 44 4.37 9.03 -12.91
C ASN A 44 3.08 8.31 -12.46
N TRP A 45 2.20 8.01 -13.42
CA TRP A 45 0.91 7.35 -13.17
C TRP A 45 1.06 5.83 -13.21
N ARG A 46 1.58 5.24 -12.12
CA ARG A 46 1.72 3.78 -11.98
C ARG A 46 1.62 3.37 -10.51
N ASN A 47 1.47 2.08 -10.25
CA ASN A 47 1.62 1.51 -8.91
C ASN A 47 3.12 1.32 -8.57
N PRO A 48 3.52 1.29 -7.29
CA PRO A 48 2.68 1.19 -6.08
C PRO A 48 2.10 2.52 -5.57
N HIS A 49 2.63 3.66 -6.01
CA HIS A 49 2.12 4.99 -5.66
C HIS A 49 2.12 5.92 -6.86
N PHE A 50 1.09 6.76 -6.93
CA PHE A 50 1.11 7.92 -7.80
C PHE A 50 2.30 8.81 -7.49
N GLY A 51 2.96 9.31 -8.53
CA GLY A 51 3.96 10.37 -8.42
C GLY A 51 3.80 11.45 -9.48
N MET A 52 4.23 12.68 -9.18
CA MET A 52 4.41 13.73 -10.18
C MET A 52 5.48 14.73 -9.74
N THR A 53 6.10 15.41 -10.71
CA THR A 53 7.02 16.51 -10.45
C THR A 53 6.30 17.82 -10.78
N VAL A 54 6.47 18.83 -9.93
CA VAL A 54 5.79 20.14 -10.03
C VAL A 54 6.80 21.27 -9.89
N SER A 55 6.84 22.19 -10.85
CA SER A 55 7.60 23.44 -10.74
C SER A 55 6.83 24.46 -9.92
N VAL A 56 7.44 24.98 -8.85
CA VAL A 56 6.91 26.03 -7.99
C VAL A 56 7.75 27.29 -8.16
N THR A 57 7.13 28.37 -8.63
CA THR A 57 7.79 29.68 -8.73
C THR A 57 7.69 30.41 -7.39
N LYS A 58 8.82 30.78 -6.82
CA LYS A 58 8.92 31.51 -5.55
C LYS A 58 8.73 33.02 -5.77
N ASP A 59 8.52 33.76 -4.69
CA ASP A 59 8.33 35.21 -4.72
C ASP A 59 9.52 35.98 -5.32
N ASP A 60 10.73 35.42 -5.21
CA ASP A 60 11.95 35.99 -5.80
C ASP A 60 12.16 35.62 -7.28
N GLY A 61 11.22 34.88 -7.87
CA GLY A 61 11.25 34.41 -9.25
C GLY A 61 12.10 33.16 -9.47
N SER A 62 12.72 32.59 -8.44
CA SER A 62 13.36 31.28 -8.53
C SER A 62 12.33 30.16 -8.68
N ILE A 63 12.75 29.03 -9.27
CA ILE A 63 11.89 27.86 -9.49
C ILE A 63 12.44 26.70 -8.66
N GLU A 64 11.56 26.08 -7.88
CA GLU A 64 11.81 24.84 -7.16
C GLU A 64 11.08 23.69 -7.86
N GLU A 65 11.74 22.56 -8.08
CA GLU A 65 11.08 21.32 -8.52
C GLU A 65 10.71 20.49 -7.28
N TRP A 66 9.43 20.22 -7.13
CA TRP A 66 8.88 19.43 -6.04
C TRP A 66 8.45 18.05 -6.55
N GLU A 67 8.87 17.00 -5.85
CA GLU A 67 8.39 15.65 -6.08
C GLU A 67 7.18 15.39 -5.18
N ILE A 68 6.07 15.00 -5.80
CA ILE A 68 4.79 14.79 -5.13
C ILE A 68 4.48 13.31 -5.20
N VAL A 69 4.19 12.72 -4.05
CA VAL A 69 3.74 11.33 -3.91
C VAL A 69 2.35 11.31 -3.27
N ALA A 70 1.51 10.37 -3.69
CA ALA A 70 0.17 10.19 -3.14
C ALA A 70 -0.13 8.69 -2.97
N ASP A 71 -1.40 8.31 -2.75
CA ASP A 71 -1.78 6.89 -2.69
C ASP A 71 -1.54 6.14 -4.03
N ALA A 72 -1.71 4.82 -3.99
CA ALA A 72 -1.76 3.97 -5.18
C ALA A 72 -2.77 4.50 -6.20
N ILE A 73 -2.46 4.36 -7.49
CA ILE A 73 -3.36 4.82 -8.56
C ILE A 73 -4.73 4.16 -8.49
N ASN A 74 -4.82 2.90 -8.04
CA ASN A 74 -6.10 2.22 -7.87
C ASN A 74 -6.96 2.88 -6.78
N SER A 75 -6.35 3.32 -5.67
CA SER A 75 -7.04 4.05 -4.61
C SER A 75 -7.50 5.42 -5.09
N LEU A 76 -6.67 6.13 -5.86
CA LEU A 76 -7.05 7.41 -6.48
C LEU A 76 -8.20 7.24 -7.48
N MET A 77 -8.18 6.20 -8.32
CA MET A 77 -9.25 5.88 -9.26
C MET A 77 -10.56 5.54 -8.56
N ARG A 78 -10.53 4.89 -7.39
CA ARG A 78 -11.72 4.68 -6.56
C ARG A 78 -12.28 5.97 -5.97
N ARG A 79 -11.46 7.02 -5.85
CA ARG A 79 -11.86 8.39 -5.46
C ARG A 79 -12.18 9.27 -6.67
N GLY A 80 -12.22 8.71 -7.88
CA GLY A 80 -12.60 9.39 -9.10
C GLY A 80 -11.45 10.09 -9.85
N LEU A 81 -10.20 10.05 -9.36
CA LEU A 81 -9.08 10.56 -10.15
C LEU A 81 -8.61 9.53 -11.16
N THR A 82 -8.46 10.01 -12.38
CA THR A 82 -7.95 9.24 -13.51
C THR A 82 -6.74 9.94 -14.10
N ARG A 83 -5.99 9.23 -14.94
CA ARG A 83 -4.82 9.78 -15.63
C ARG A 83 -5.20 11.03 -16.44
N GLU A 84 -6.42 11.07 -16.96
CA GLU A 84 -6.99 12.12 -17.80
C GLU A 84 -7.20 13.43 -17.04
N ASN A 85 -7.27 13.41 -15.71
CA ASN A 85 -7.34 14.62 -14.90
C ASN A 85 -6.02 15.41 -14.89
N PHE A 86 -4.90 14.79 -15.27
CA PHE A 86 -3.57 15.40 -15.21
C PHE A 86 -3.05 15.75 -16.60
N ALA A 87 -2.74 17.03 -16.82
CA ALA A 87 -1.98 17.49 -17.98
C ALA A 87 -0.61 18.07 -17.57
N VAL A 88 0.45 17.62 -18.25
CA VAL A 88 1.76 18.28 -18.12
C VAL A 88 1.64 19.70 -18.69
N GLY A 89 2.09 20.69 -17.92
CA GLY A 89 1.92 22.11 -18.20
C GLY A 89 0.71 22.75 -17.53
N GLU A 90 -0.15 21.98 -16.85
CA GLU A 90 -1.26 22.52 -16.07
C GLU A 90 -0.80 23.01 -14.69
N THR A 91 -1.40 24.10 -14.23
CA THR A 91 -1.27 24.57 -12.86
C THR A 91 -2.20 23.80 -11.94
N ILE A 92 -1.65 23.22 -10.89
CA ILE A 92 -2.39 22.51 -9.85
C ILE A 92 -2.08 23.13 -8.50
N ARG A 93 -3.09 23.19 -7.62
CA ARG A 93 -2.90 23.53 -6.21
C ARG A 93 -2.82 22.27 -5.38
N LEU A 94 -1.80 22.17 -4.54
CA LEU A 94 -1.51 20.99 -3.75
C LEU A 94 -1.43 21.33 -2.28
N GLY A 95 -1.82 20.34 -1.48
CA GLY A 95 -1.79 20.38 -0.04
C GLY A 95 -1.33 19.03 0.50
N GLY A 96 -0.45 19.05 1.50
CA GLY A 96 0.07 17.81 2.05
C GLY A 96 1.18 18.00 3.08
N TRP A 97 1.77 16.86 3.48
CA TRP A 97 2.84 16.81 4.47
C TRP A 97 4.21 16.89 3.78
N PRO A 98 5.07 17.84 4.13
CA PRO A 98 6.40 17.95 3.54
C PRO A 98 7.35 16.89 4.09
N SER A 99 8.48 16.68 3.41
CA SER A 99 9.58 15.85 3.91
C SER A 99 10.07 16.31 5.29
N SER A 100 10.20 15.38 6.23
CA SER A 100 10.83 15.63 7.54
C SER A 100 12.36 15.82 7.44
N GLN A 101 12.93 15.54 6.26
CA GLN A 101 14.37 15.63 5.99
C GLN A 101 14.75 16.88 5.17
N GLY A 102 13.81 17.81 4.96
CA GLY A 102 14.06 19.06 4.24
C GLY A 102 14.25 18.90 2.73
N ARG A 103 13.88 17.75 2.15
CA ARG A 103 13.80 17.57 0.69
C ARG A 103 12.58 18.29 0.14
N LEU A 104 12.64 18.68 -1.14
CA LEU A 104 11.51 19.23 -1.89
C LEU A 104 10.55 18.09 -2.30
N GLU A 105 10.02 17.41 -1.30
CA GLU A 105 9.09 16.28 -1.44
C GLU A 105 7.84 16.53 -0.60
N MET A 106 6.68 16.14 -1.12
CA MET A 106 5.41 16.21 -0.42
C MET A 106 4.63 14.90 -0.56
N LEU A 107 4.12 14.40 0.57
CA LEU A 107 3.03 13.43 0.58
C LEU A 107 1.71 14.19 0.49
N SER A 108 1.13 14.24 -0.70
CA SER A 108 -0.08 15.01 -0.98
C SER A 108 -1.30 14.37 -0.33
N THR A 109 -2.11 15.19 0.36
CA THR A 109 -3.42 14.83 0.88
C THR A 109 -4.56 15.33 -0.01
N ASN A 110 -4.35 16.49 -0.66
CA ASN A 110 -5.37 17.16 -1.48
C ASN A 110 -4.74 17.73 -2.75
N ALA A 111 -5.53 17.74 -3.84
CA ALA A 111 -5.19 18.43 -5.07
C ALA A 111 -6.42 19.12 -5.68
N LEU A 112 -6.30 20.40 -6.04
CA LEU A 112 -7.31 21.18 -6.74
C LEU A 112 -6.82 21.50 -8.16
N PHE A 113 -7.63 21.08 -9.13
CA PHE A 113 -7.34 21.21 -10.56
C PHE A 113 -7.95 22.49 -11.15
N ALA A 114 -7.49 22.89 -12.33
CA ALA A 114 -7.92 24.14 -12.96
C ALA A 114 -9.42 24.17 -13.31
N ASN A 115 -10.05 22.99 -13.43
CA ASN A 115 -11.50 22.85 -13.63
C ASN A 115 -12.33 23.11 -12.35
N GLY A 116 -11.67 23.43 -11.22
CA GLY A 116 -12.31 23.69 -9.93
C GLY A 116 -12.62 22.44 -9.12
N GLN A 117 -12.27 21.24 -9.62
CA GLN A 117 -12.48 20.00 -8.91
C GLN A 117 -11.33 19.72 -7.94
N GLU A 118 -11.68 19.45 -6.69
CA GLU A 118 -10.74 19.00 -5.68
C GLU A 118 -10.86 17.50 -5.46
N TYR A 119 -9.73 16.86 -5.23
CA TYR A 119 -9.67 15.45 -4.92
C TYR A 119 -8.82 15.17 -3.68
N ILE A 120 -9.24 14.14 -2.95
CA ILE A 120 -8.48 13.54 -1.85
C ILE A 120 -7.43 12.60 -2.46
N MET A 121 -6.16 12.99 -2.32
CA MET A 121 -4.99 12.29 -2.85
C MET A 121 -4.52 11.16 -1.91
N ARG A 122 -4.99 11.12 -0.67
CA ARG A 122 -4.59 10.13 0.32
C ARG A 122 -5.71 9.77 1.29
N ASP A 123 -5.79 8.50 1.68
CA ASP A 123 -6.68 8.05 2.76
C ASP A 123 -6.29 8.65 4.10
N THR A 124 -6.93 9.76 4.45
CA THR A 124 -6.78 10.48 5.71
C THR A 124 -8.14 11.03 6.12
N ASP A 125 -8.32 11.39 7.40
CA ASP A 125 -9.50 12.12 7.85
C ASP A 125 -9.54 13.59 7.35
N THR A 126 -8.72 13.93 6.34
CA THR A 126 -8.62 15.30 5.81
C THR A 126 -9.80 15.57 4.89
N PRO A 127 -10.69 16.52 5.22
CA PRO A 127 -11.78 16.89 4.33
C PRO A 127 -11.24 17.62 3.09
N LEU A 128 -12.12 17.89 2.14
CA LEU A 128 -11.86 18.88 1.10
C LEU A 128 -11.49 20.23 1.75
N VAL A 129 -10.44 20.87 1.25
CA VAL A 129 -9.81 22.07 1.81
C VAL A 129 -10.26 23.33 1.07
N TRP A 130 -10.39 23.27 -0.25
CA TRP A 130 -10.69 24.43 -1.09
C TRP A 130 -12.11 24.42 -1.65
N THR A 131 -12.73 23.26 -1.67
CA THR A 131 -14.10 23.05 -2.13
C THR A 131 -14.98 22.50 -1.02
N SER A 132 -16.29 22.67 -1.16
CA SER A 132 -17.27 22.02 -0.30
C SER A 132 -17.74 20.73 -0.97
N PRO A 133 -18.11 19.67 -0.22
CA PRO A 133 -18.69 18.48 -0.81
C PRO A 133 -19.93 18.85 -1.62
N GLU A 134 -19.91 18.61 -2.93
CA GLU A 134 -21.14 18.57 -3.71
C GLU A 134 -21.78 17.20 -3.50
N GLY A 135 -22.75 17.15 -2.58
CA GLY A 135 -23.56 15.98 -2.34
C GLY A 135 -22.85 14.91 -1.51
N ASP A 136 -23.62 14.23 -0.66
CA ASP A 136 -23.16 13.03 0.02
C ASP A 136 -22.63 12.05 -1.02
N ILE A 137 -21.42 11.50 -0.80
CA ILE A 137 -21.06 10.22 -1.42
C ILE A 137 -22.20 9.29 -1.04
N ALA A 138 -23.00 8.88 -2.03
CA ALA A 138 -24.16 8.06 -1.80
C ALA A 138 -23.70 6.83 -1.01
N LYS A 139 -24.12 6.74 0.26
CA LYS A 139 -24.06 5.49 0.99
C LYS A 139 -24.83 4.48 0.14
N PRO A 140 -24.32 3.26 -0.09
CA PRO A 140 -25.10 2.23 -0.76
C PRO A 140 -26.44 2.10 -0.05
N THR A 141 -27.51 2.60 -0.67
CA THR A 141 -28.88 2.45 -0.21
C THR A 141 -29.56 1.38 -1.03
N ASP A 142 -29.01 0.17 -0.98
CA ASP A 142 -29.82 -1.05 -1.03
C ASP A 142 -28.91 -2.26 -0.77
N PRO A 143 -28.89 -2.83 0.45
CA PRO A 143 -28.33 -4.15 0.61
C PRO A 143 -29.44 -5.17 0.37
N ASP A 144 -29.80 -5.44 -0.88
CA ASP A 144 -30.42 -6.73 -1.23
C ASP A 144 -29.35 -7.84 -1.20
N VAL A 145 -28.50 -7.83 -0.17
CA VAL A 145 -27.12 -8.29 -0.26
C VAL A 145 -26.96 -9.62 0.43
N ALA A 146 -26.72 -10.59 -0.44
CA ALA A 146 -25.99 -11.83 -0.22
C ALA A 146 -25.16 -11.78 1.07
N SER A 147 -25.50 -12.65 2.01
CA SER A 147 -24.86 -12.79 3.32
C SER A 147 -23.60 -13.66 3.28
N ASP A 148 -22.94 -13.76 2.13
CA ASP A 148 -21.87 -14.73 1.90
C ASP A 148 -20.48 -14.09 1.79
N LEU A 149 -19.44 -14.89 2.02
CA LEU A 149 -18.06 -14.42 2.02
C LEU A 149 -17.57 -14.04 0.61
N PHE A 150 -18.22 -14.60 -0.43
CA PHE A 150 -17.76 -14.68 -1.81
C PHE A 150 -18.05 -13.42 -2.62
N ARG A 151 -17.27 -12.38 -2.36
CA ARG A 151 -17.39 -11.06 -2.99
C ARG A 151 -16.07 -10.31 -2.88
N VAL A 152 -16.02 -9.13 -3.50
CA VAL A 152 -14.93 -8.17 -3.33
C VAL A 152 -15.09 -7.42 -2.00
N TRP A 153 -14.07 -7.50 -1.17
CA TRP A 153 -13.95 -6.77 0.09
C TRP A 153 -12.98 -5.62 -0.09
N SER A 154 -13.43 -4.40 0.22
CA SER A 154 -12.69 -3.15 0.05
C SER A 154 -12.10 -2.67 1.36
N TYR A 155 -11.03 -1.90 1.27
CA TYR A 155 -10.41 -1.29 2.44
C TYR A 155 -11.43 -0.44 3.22
N LYS A 156 -11.44 -0.62 4.55
CA LYS A 156 -12.28 0.14 5.49
C LYS A 156 -11.43 0.96 6.47
N ALA A 157 -10.44 0.34 7.09
CA ALA A 157 -9.57 0.97 8.08
C ALA A 157 -8.21 0.28 8.18
N ILE A 158 -7.19 1.03 8.61
CA ILE A 158 -5.85 0.50 8.87
C ILE A 158 -5.97 -0.58 9.95
N TYR A 159 -5.27 -1.69 9.75
CA TYR A 159 -5.15 -2.73 10.76
C TYR A 159 -4.57 -2.20 12.07
N VAL A 160 -4.85 -2.90 13.17
CA VAL A 160 -4.32 -2.58 14.49
C VAL A 160 -3.64 -3.81 15.07
N ARG A 161 -2.45 -3.62 15.66
CA ARG A 161 -1.78 -4.65 16.47
C ARG A 161 -2.53 -4.79 17.79
N LYS A 162 -2.97 -6.00 18.15
CA LYS A 162 -3.64 -6.22 19.45
C LYS A 162 -2.71 -5.93 20.62
N ASN A 163 -1.43 -6.24 20.47
CA ASN A 163 -0.38 -5.98 21.46
C ASN A 163 0.91 -5.54 20.76
N PRO A 164 1.79 -4.78 21.43
CA PRO A 164 3.15 -4.55 20.96
C PRO A 164 3.89 -5.89 20.78
N PHE A 165 4.61 -6.07 19.68
CA PHE A 165 5.36 -7.31 19.45
C PHE A 165 6.55 -7.42 20.39
N LYS A 166 6.77 -8.63 20.89
CA LYS A 166 8.00 -8.98 21.60
C LYS A 166 8.92 -9.72 20.63
N LEU A 167 9.83 -8.97 20.04
CA LEU A 167 10.81 -9.51 19.09
C LEU A 167 11.90 -10.29 19.82
N THR A 168 12.41 -11.35 19.20
CA THR A 168 13.66 -11.98 19.65
C THR A 168 14.82 -11.02 19.44
N GLU A 169 15.95 -11.26 20.11
CA GLU A 169 17.16 -10.44 19.92
C GLU A 169 17.59 -10.40 18.44
N LYS A 170 17.44 -11.53 17.73
CA LYS A 170 17.75 -11.63 16.30
C LYS A 170 16.88 -10.70 15.47
N SER A 171 15.57 -10.68 15.67
CA SER A 171 14.69 -9.77 14.92
C SER A 171 14.85 -8.31 15.36
N ALA A 172 15.09 -8.05 16.65
CA ALA A 172 15.34 -6.70 17.15
C ALA A 172 16.60 -6.07 16.55
N GLN A 173 17.66 -6.86 16.35
CA GLN A 173 18.87 -6.42 15.67
C GLN A 173 18.62 -6.11 14.19
N ALA A 174 17.78 -6.91 13.52
CA ALA A 174 17.40 -6.66 12.13
C ALA A 174 16.61 -5.34 11.99
N VAL A 175 15.60 -5.12 12.85
CA VAL A 175 14.83 -3.87 12.90
C VAL A 175 15.74 -2.66 13.13
N ALA A 176 16.72 -2.77 14.03
CA ALA A 176 17.65 -1.66 14.30
C ALA A 176 18.56 -1.29 13.11
N GLN A 177 18.71 -2.18 12.13
CA GLN A 177 19.50 -1.97 10.92
C GLN A 177 18.64 -1.70 9.69
N TYR A 178 17.32 -1.87 9.81
CA TYR A 178 16.40 -1.75 8.69
C TYR A 178 16.22 -0.29 8.30
N ASP A 179 16.54 0.00 7.05
CA ASP A 179 16.22 1.27 6.42
C ASP A 179 15.01 1.07 5.50
N PRO A 180 13.80 1.56 5.85
CA PRO A 180 12.61 1.40 5.01
C PRO A 180 12.75 2.09 3.64
N PHE A 181 13.73 2.98 3.45
CA PHE A 181 14.00 3.62 2.17
C PHE A 181 14.89 2.79 1.26
N VAL A 182 15.58 1.79 1.78
CA VAL A 182 16.57 1.01 1.01
C VAL A 182 16.20 -0.47 0.99
N ASP A 183 15.80 -1.00 2.13
CA ASP A 183 15.67 -2.43 2.37
C ASP A 183 14.29 -2.97 2.01
N MET A 184 13.31 -2.08 1.90
CA MET A 184 11.92 -2.45 1.73
C MET A 184 11.64 -3.22 0.42
N PRO A 185 11.10 -4.46 0.45
CA PRO A 185 11.02 -5.33 -0.72
C PRO A 185 10.27 -4.74 -1.90
N SER A 186 9.18 -4.04 -1.63
CA SER A 186 8.35 -3.46 -2.67
C SER A 186 9.09 -2.38 -3.47
N LEU A 187 10.27 -1.88 -3.02
CA LEU A 187 11.13 -0.92 -3.78
C LEU A 187 11.60 -1.54 -5.07
N ARG A 188 11.57 -2.86 -5.11
CA ARG A 188 11.99 -3.69 -6.22
C ARG A 188 10.81 -4.47 -6.79
N CYS A 189 9.59 -3.94 -6.62
CA CYS A 189 8.33 -4.58 -7.02
C CYS A 189 8.17 -6.01 -6.49
N ILE A 190 8.74 -6.32 -5.33
CA ILE A 190 8.59 -7.62 -4.68
C ILE A 190 7.31 -7.58 -3.84
N PRO A 191 6.33 -8.48 -4.09
CA PRO A 191 5.08 -8.50 -3.34
C PRO A 191 5.31 -8.83 -1.86
N PRO A 192 4.43 -8.34 -0.97
CA PRO A 192 4.49 -8.66 0.44
C PRO A 192 4.28 -10.16 0.70
N SER A 193 4.77 -10.63 1.85
CA SER A 193 4.42 -11.96 2.36
C SER A 193 3.22 -11.84 3.31
N MET A 194 2.64 -12.96 3.71
CA MET A 194 1.68 -12.96 4.82
C MET A 194 2.33 -12.39 6.09
N PRO A 195 1.58 -11.73 6.99
CA PRO A 195 0.17 -11.36 6.85
C PRO A 195 -0.07 -10.10 6.00
N ASN A 196 0.98 -9.37 5.63
CA ASN A 196 0.88 -8.09 4.90
C ASN A 196 0.15 -8.21 3.56
N ALA A 197 0.25 -9.34 2.86
CA ALA A 197 -0.51 -9.56 1.63
C ALA A 197 -2.04 -9.40 1.80
N ILE A 198 -2.59 -9.61 3.00
CA ILE A 198 -4.00 -9.36 3.32
C ILE A 198 -4.20 -8.06 4.09
N LEU A 199 -3.23 -7.65 4.91
CA LEU A 199 -3.34 -6.43 5.71
C LEU A 199 -3.10 -5.13 4.90
N SER A 200 -2.40 -5.23 3.77
CA SER A 200 -2.23 -4.13 2.81
C SER A 200 -3.59 -3.59 2.38
N PRO A 201 -3.79 -2.26 2.30
CA PRO A 201 -5.10 -1.62 2.13
C PRO A 201 -5.66 -1.70 0.70
N TYR A 202 -5.67 -2.90 0.10
CA TYR A 202 -6.15 -3.15 -1.26
C TYR A 202 -7.28 -4.17 -1.24
N PRO A 203 -8.25 -4.05 -2.16
CA PRO A 203 -9.32 -5.02 -2.24
C PRO A 203 -8.82 -6.44 -2.48
N PHE A 204 -9.58 -7.40 -1.97
CA PHE A 204 -9.45 -8.79 -2.34
C PHE A 204 -10.82 -9.42 -2.53
N GLU A 205 -10.87 -10.49 -3.31
CA GLU A 205 -12.08 -11.23 -3.63
C GLU A 205 -11.95 -12.66 -3.13
N PHE A 206 -12.97 -13.11 -2.39
CA PHE A 206 -13.20 -14.54 -2.20
C PHE A 206 -14.08 -15.05 -3.34
N SER A 207 -13.68 -16.15 -3.96
CA SER A 207 -14.47 -16.86 -4.97
C SER A 207 -14.41 -18.37 -4.72
N GLU A 208 -15.46 -19.08 -5.13
CA GLU A 208 -15.50 -20.54 -5.09
C GLU A 208 -14.63 -21.11 -6.21
N GLU A 209 -13.77 -22.09 -5.89
CA GLU A 209 -12.98 -22.82 -6.87
C GLU A 209 -13.09 -24.33 -6.63
N GLY A 210 -14.12 -24.93 -7.22
CA GLY A 210 -14.43 -26.33 -6.95
C GLY A 210 -14.82 -26.52 -5.49
N ASP A 211 -14.09 -27.37 -4.78
CA ASP A 211 -14.28 -27.58 -3.34
C ASP A 211 -13.45 -26.60 -2.49
N ASP A 212 -12.58 -25.80 -3.09
CA ASP A 212 -11.66 -24.86 -2.43
C ASP A 212 -12.14 -23.41 -2.54
N ILE A 213 -11.46 -22.51 -1.82
CA ILE A 213 -11.69 -21.07 -1.91
C ILE A 213 -10.49 -20.39 -2.55
N ARG A 214 -10.73 -19.59 -3.58
CA ARG A 214 -9.73 -18.68 -4.15
C ARG A 214 -9.83 -17.31 -3.51
N LEU A 215 -8.69 -16.80 -3.06
CA LEU A 215 -8.52 -15.44 -2.58
C LEU A 215 -7.64 -14.67 -3.58
N SER A 216 -8.27 -13.82 -4.38
CA SER A 216 -7.60 -12.95 -5.35
C SER A 216 -7.35 -11.58 -4.71
N ILE A 217 -6.10 -11.16 -4.63
CA ILE A 217 -5.65 -9.94 -3.96
C ILE A 217 -5.26 -8.93 -5.04
N GLU A 218 -5.83 -7.72 -4.98
CA GLU A 218 -5.60 -6.70 -5.99
C GLU A 218 -4.12 -6.29 -6.02
N GLU A 219 -3.51 -6.14 -4.85
CA GLU A 219 -2.11 -5.80 -4.74
C GLU A 219 -1.21 -6.87 -5.39
N TRP A 220 -0.41 -6.45 -6.36
CA TRP A 220 0.42 -7.33 -7.21
C TRP A 220 -0.34 -8.42 -7.99
N GLY A 221 -1.68 -8.38 -8.03
CA GLY A 221 -2.49 -9.44 -8.66
C GLY A 221 -2.22 -10.82 -8.04
N SER A 222 -1.98 -10.86 -6.74
CA SER A 222 -1.59 -12.08 -6.03
C SER A 222 -2.77 -13.03 -5.88
N GLU A 223 -2.55 -14.33 -6.06
CA GLU A 223 -3.58 -15.35 -5.90
C GLU A 223 -3.19 -16.36 -4.82
N ARG A 224 -4.13 -16.65 -3.92
CA ARG A 224 -3.97 -17.64 -2.86
C ARG A 224 -5.13 -18.62 -2.89
N LEU A 225 -4.81 -19.90 -2.93
CA LEU A 225 -5.79 -20.97 -2.77
C LEU A 225 -5.87 -21.38 -1.30
N ILE A 226 -7.09 -21.55 -0.81
CA ILE A 226 -7.39 -22.08 0.51
C ILE A 226 -8.02 -23.45 0.30
N ASP A 227 -7.27 -24.49 0.64
CA ASP A 227 -7.71 -25.87 0.56
C ASP A 227 -8.74 -26.15 1.66
N MET A 228 -9.99 -26.38 1.27
CA MET A 228 -11.09 -26.60 2.23
C MET A 228 -11.33 -28.07 2.52
N THR A 229 -10.55 -28.96 1.90
CA THR A 229 -10.77 -30.41 1.92
C THR A 229 -9.76 -31.14 2.80
N SER A 230 -8.51 -30.68 2.79
CA SER A 230 -7.42 -31.30 3.55
C SER A 230 -7.53 -31.00 5.03
N SER A 231 -7.37 -32.04 5.84
CA SER A 231 -7.30 -31.89 7.31
C SER A 231 -5.91 -31.46 7.82
N GLN A 232 -4.88 -31.52 6.97
CA GLN A 232 -3.50 -31.18 7.31
C GLN A 232 -2.76 -30.66 6.07
N ILE A 233 -1.81 -29.75 6.28
CA ILE A 233 -0.96 -29.24 5.20
C ILE A 233 0.05 -30.32 4.78
N PRO A 234 0.16 -30.65 3.48
CA PRO A 234 1.14 -31.62 3.00
C PRO A 234 2.58 -31.19 3.31
N GLN A 235 3.40 -32.11 3.82
CA GLN A 235 4.80 -31.83 4.17
C GLN A 235 5.69 -31.49 2.99
N ASP A 236 5.28 -31.83 1.76
CA ASP A 236 5.94 -31.55 0.50
C ASP A 236 5.28 -30.41 -0.27
N ALA A 237 4.22 -29.77 0.27
CA ALA A 237 3.59 -28.61 -0.34
C ALA A 237 4.62 -27.51 -0.65
N PRO A 238 4.58 -26.89 -1.84
CA PRO A 238 5.56 -25.88 -2.22
C PRO A 238 5.51 -24.70 -1.26
N ARG A 239 6.68 -24.10 -1.02
CA ARG A 239 6.77 -22.88 -0.20
C ARG A 239 6.51 -21.64 -1.04
N SER A 240 5.80 -20.66 -0.49
CA SER A 240 5.52 -19.39 -1.18
C SER A 240 5.44 -18.21 -0.20
N ARG A 241 5.33 -16.97 -0.70
CA ARG A 241 5.09 -15.79 0.14
C ARG A 241 3.73 -15.82 0.83
N LEU A 242 2.77 -16.51 0.22
CA LEU A 242 1.40 -16.64 0.70
C LEU A 242 1.17 -17.94 1.49
N GLY A 243 2.18 -18.82 1.51
CA GLY A 243 2.13 -20.12 2.15
C GLY A 243 1.29 -21.15 1.39
N TYR A 244 0.99 -22.24 2.08
CA TYR A 244 -0.09 -23.18 1.75
C TYR A 244 -1.14 -23.05 2.85
N SER A 245 -2.41 -22.94 2.47
CA SER A 245 -3.48 -22.62 3.41
C SER A 245 -4.56 -23.70 3.39
N ILE A 246 -4.99 -24.12 4.57
CA ILE A 246 -6.17 -24.96 4.75
C ILE A 246 -7.26 -24.17 5.46
N GLY A 247 -8.51 -24.35 5.05
CA GLY A 247 -9.65 -23.58 5.56
C GLY A 247 -10.77 -24.46 6.08
N ARG A 248 -11.56 -23.91 6.99
CA ARG A 248 -12.80 -24.52 7.49
C ARG A 248 -13.78 -23.47 7.98
N PHE A 249 -15.06 -23.70 7.74
CA PHE A 249 -16.10 -22.87 8.34
C PHE A 249 -16.44 -23.39 9.74
N GLU A 250 -16.31 -22.53 10.74
CA GLU A 250 -16.70 -22.81 12.13
C GLU A 250 -17.54 -21.64 12.65
N ASN A 251 -18.72 -21.93 13.20
CA ASN A 251 -19.62 -20.92 13.78
C ASN A 251 -19.95 -19.72 12.88
N GLY A 252 -19.96 -19.91 11.55
CA GLY A 252 -20.24 -18.83 10.58
C GLY A 252 -19.03 -17.98 10.18
N SER A 253 -17.83 -18.33 10.67
CA SER A 253 -16.56 -17.70 10.30
C SER A 253 -15.70 -18.65 9.48
N LEU A 254 -14.93 -18.13 8.53
CA LEU A 254 -13.88 -18.90 7.86
C LEU A 254 -12.61 -18.83 8.70
N HIS A 255 -12.16 -19.98 9.17
CA HIS A 255 -10.88 -20.16 9.85
C HIS A 255 -9.87 -20.71 8.85
N VAL A 256 -8.72 -20.05 8.73
CA VAL A 256 -7.65 -20.46 7.81
C VAL A 256 -6.37 -20.66 8.60
N HIS A 257 -5.70 -21.79 8.36
CA HIS A 257 -4.38 -22.08 8.90
C HIS A 257 -3.38 -22.13 7.76
N THR A 258 -2.24 -21.45 7.92
CA THR A 258 -1.22 -21.30 6.87
C THR A 258 0.16 -21.66 7.38
N GLU A 259 0.87 -22.44 6.59
CA GLU A 259 2.28 -22.78 6.76
C GLU A 259 3.02 -22.64 5.42
N ARG A 260 4.20 -23.26 5.30
CA ARG A 260 4.96 -23.38 4.03
C ARG A 260 5.30 -22.01 3.46
N LEU A 261 5.68 -21.08 4.32
CA LEU A 261 6.12 -19.77 3.89
C LEU A 261 7.55 -19.82 3.34
N ILE A 262 7.95 -18.75 2.66
CA ILE A 262 9.37 -18.39 2.49
C ILE A 262 9.73 -17.28 3.48
N ASN A 263 11.02 -17.09 3.76
CA ASN A 263 11.47 -15.98 4.60
C ASN A 263 11.01 -14.63 4.02
N GLY A 264 10.60 -13.72 4.90
CA GLY A 264 10.07 -12.41 4.53
C GLY A 264 10.12 -11.40 5.67
N LEU A 265 9.39 -10.31 5.49
CA LEU A 265 9.11 -9.34 6.54
C LEU A 265 7.73 -9.62 7.14
N LEU A 266 7.65 -9.48 8.45
CA LEU A 266 6.41 -9.59 9.22
C LEU A 266 5.59 -8.30 9.17
N ASP A 267 6.27 -7.16 9.09
CA ASP A 267 5.68 -5.82 9.07
C ASP A 267 6.57 -4.84 8.26
N ASP A 268 6.07 -3.62 8.06
CA ASP A 268 6.80 -2.55 7.36
C ASP A 268 7.90 -1.89 8.21
N ASP A 269 8.06 -2.32 9.47
CA ASP A 269 9.09 -1.81 10.40
C ASP A 269 10.38 -2.65 10.34
N GLY A 270 10.44 -3.66 9.45
CA GLY A 270 11.61 -4.51 9.26
C GLY A 270 11.66 -5.73 10.16
N SER A 271 10.59 -6.03 10.90
CA SER A 271 10.51 -7.28 11.67
C SER A 271 10.60 -8.48 10.73
N LEU A 272 11.40 -9.48 11.09
CA LEU A 272 11.61 -10.64 10.23
C LEU A 272 10.50 -11.68 10.44
N MET A 273 10.22 -12.43 9.37
CA MET A 273 9.38 -13.63 9.42
C MET A 273 10.12 -14.79 8.77
N SER A 274 10.19 -15.92 9.47
CA SER A 274 10.83 -17.14 9.01
C SER A 274 9.92 -17.90 8.06
N GLN A 275 10.51 -18.75 7.24
CA GLN A 275 9.80 -19.71 6.42
C GLN A 275 8.98 -20.72 7.26
N ASP A 276 9.35 -20.91 8.54
CA ASP A 276 8.69 -21.86 9.44
C ASP A 276 7.64 -21.19 10.34
N ALA A 277 7.36 -19.91 10.11
CA ALA A 277 6.22 -19.22 10.71
C ALA A 277 4.89 -19.88 10.31
N THR A 278 3.92 -19.82 11.21
CA THR A 278 2.54 -20.27 10.98
C THR A 278 1.57 -19.12 11.21
N LEU A 279 0.45 -19.13 10.49
CA LEU A 279 -0.61 -18.15 10.65
C LEU A 279 -1.94 -18.82 10.93
N ASP A 280 -2.67 -18.28 11.89
CA ASP A 280 -4.06 -18.60 12.16
C ASP A 280 -4.92 -17.36 11.90
N GLU A 281 -5.79 -17.46 10.92
CA GLU A 281 -6.63 -16.38 10.39
C GLU A 281 -8.10 -16.67 10.65
N VAL A 282 -8.88 -15.64 10.95
CA VAL A 282 -10.32 -15.72 11.15
C VAL A 282 -11.01 -14.58 10.40
N PHE A 283 -11.87 -14.94 9.46
CA PHE A 283 -12.69 -14.04 8.66
C PHE A 283 -14.15 -14.16 9.12
N THR A 284 -14.74 -13.05 9.58
CA THR A 284 -16.09 -13.03 10.14
C THR A 284 -16.90 -11.87 9.56
N ILE A 285 -17.98 -12.17 8.84
CA ILE A 285 -18.94 -11.16 8.40
C ILE A 285 -19.68 -10.63 9.64
N ALA A 286 -19.65 -9.32 9.85
CA ALA A 286 -20.36 -8.68 10.96
C ALA A 286 -21.88 -8.71 10.75
N GLN A 287 -22.64 -8.40 11.80
CA GLN A 287 -24.09 -8.40 11.77
C GLN A 287 -24.71 -7.40 10.76
N ASP A 288 -23.95 -6.40 10.34
CA ASP A 288 -24.37 -5.43 9.32
C ASP A 288 -24.36 -6.02 7.89
N GLY A 289 -23.79 -7.22 7.68
CA GLY A 289 -23.70 -7.89 6.39
C GLY A 289 -22.74 -7.25 5.38
N ILE A 290 -22.09 -6.15 5.76
CA ILE A 290 -21.24 -5.33 4.87
C ILE A 290 -19.84 -5.10 5.45
N THR A 291 -19.57 -5.51 6.68
CA THR A 291 -18.24 -5.48 7.28
C THR A 291 -17.68 -6.90 7.38
N LEU A 292 -16.46 -7.11 6.92
CA LEU A 292 -15.69 -8.33 7.16
C LEU A 292 -14.61 -8.04 8.19
N ASN A 293 -14.74 -8.61 9.37
CA ASN A 293 -13.70 -8.58 10.39
C ASN A 293 -12.65 -9.65 10.07
N TYR A 294 -11.39 -9.26 10.17
CA TYR A 294 -10.25 -10.15 9.96
C TYR A 294 -9.35 -10.10 11.20
N GLU A 295 -9.01 -11.27 11.72
CA GLU A 295 -8.00 -11.43 12.77
C GLU A 295 -6.95 -12.42 12.29
N VAL A 296 -5.68 -12.08 12.47
CA VAL A 296 -4.57 -12.98 12.13
C VAL A 296 -3.56 -13.01 13.24
N THR A 297 -3.18 -14.22 13.64
CA THR A 297 -2.11 -14.48 14.61
C THR A 297 -0.95 -15.18 13.91
N VAL A 298 0.23 -14.60 14.00
CA VAL A 298 1.48 -15.17 13.49
C VAL A 298 2.26 -15.77 14.64
N THR A 299 2.68 -17.04 14.50
CA THR A 299 3.58 -17.72 15.44
C THR A 299 4.90 -18.00 14.73
N ASP A 300 5.99 -17.46 15.26
CA ASP A 300 7.34 -17.63 14.70
C ASP A 300 8.40 -17.56 15.79
N PRO A 301 8.72 -18.67 16.48
CA PRO A 301 9.64 -18.67 17.61
C PRO A 301 11.08 -18.21 17.26
N GLU A 302 11.43 -18.13 15.98
CA GLU A 302 12.74 -17.63 15.55
C GLU A 302 12.84 -16.11 15.72
N TYR A 303 11.77 -15.38 15.42
CA TYR A 303 11.75 -13.92 15.37
C TYR A 303 10.79 -13.27 16.38
N LEU A 304 9.85 -14.04 16.93
CA LEU A 304 8.87 -13.63 17.93
C LEU A 304 9.04 -14.42 19.24
N VAL A 305 9.06 -13.71 20.38
CA VAL A 305 9.07 -14.31 21.72
C VAL A 305 7.71 -14.91 22.08
N GLU A 306 6.64 -14.30 21.58
CA GLU A 306 5.25 -14.76 21.71
C GLU A 306 4.49 -14.41 20.43
N PRO A 307 3.37 -15.10 20.12
CA PRO A 307 2.60 -14.84 18.90
C PRO A 307 2.18 -13.37 18.76
N ALA A 308 2.23 -12.87 17.53
CA ALA A 308 1.83 -11.52 17.16
C ALA A 308 0.44 -11.54 16.53
N THR A 309 -0.47 -10.65 16.94
CA THR A 309 -1.85 -10.63 16.44
C THR A 309 -2.24 -9.26 15.90
N TRP A 310 -2.87 -9.26 14.73
CA TRP A 310 -3.48 -8.10 14.09
C TRP A 310 -4.98 -8.29 14.00
N ILE A 311 -5.70 -7.17 14.05
CA ILE A 311 -7.10 -7.07 13.68
C ILE A 311 -7.25 -6.05 12.56
N ALA A 312 -8.10 -6.36 11.59
CA ALA A 312 -8.47 -5.45 10.51
C ALA A 312 -9.97 -5.59 10.22
N ALA A 313 -10.49 -4.62 9.48
CA ALA A 313 -11.83 -4.69 8.95
C ALA A 313 -11.82 -4.27 7.49
N TRP A 314 -12.63 -4.96 6.72
CA TRP A 314 -12.93 -4.66 5.33
C TRP A 314 -14.41 -4.30 5.21
N GLN A 315 -14.77 -3.58 4.17
CA GLN A 315 -16.14 -3.22 3.88
C GLN A 315 -16.51 -3.67 2.48
N TRP A 316 -17.72 -4.14 2.32
CA TRP A 316 -18.29 -4.41 1.01
C TRP A 316 -18.89 -3.13 0.44
N ASN A 317 -18.59 -2.86 -0.82
CA ASN A 317 -19.21 -1.81 -1.62
C ASN A 317 -19.56 -2.43 -2.98
N PRO A 318 -20.84 -2.39 -3.41
CA PRO A 318 -21.30 -3.05 -4.63
C PRO A 318 -20.58 -2.59 -5.90
N ASP A 319 -20.09 -1.34 -5.93
CA ASP A 319 -19.40 -0.78 -7.10
C ASP A 319 -17.90 -1.10 -7.12
N THR A 320 -17.37 -1.76 -6.08
CA THR A 320 -15.95 -2.14 -6.06
C THR A 320 -15.70 -3.34 -6.95
N ILE A 321 -14.91 -3.11 -7.98
CA ILE A 321 -14.30 -4.16 -8.82
C ILE A 321 -12.81 -4.32 -8.50
N MET A 322 -12.28 -5.53 -8.71
CA MET A 322 -10.83 -5.78 -8.73
C MET A 322 -10.21 -5.08 -9.94
N ARG A 323 -9.07 -4.41 -9.74
CA ARG A 323 -8.31 -3.74 -10.79
C ARG A 323 -6.97 -4.44 -11.03
N PRO A 324 -6.44 -4.45 -12.26
CA PRO A 324 -5.06 -4.87 -12.49
C PRO A 324 -4.09 -4.05 -11.64
N TYR A 325 -3.00 -4.67 -11.22
CA TYR A 325 -1.93 -4.03 -10.48
C TYR A 325 -0.60 -4.27 -11.16
N GLU A 326 -0.12 -3.26 -11.87
CA GLU A 326 1.16 -3.30 -12.57
C GLU A 326 2.19 -2.52 -11.77
N CYS A 327 3.09 -3.24 -11.08
CA CYS A 327 4.29 -2.64 -10.50
C CYS A 327 5.41 -2.71 -11.53
N GLU A 328 5.71 -1.59 -12.17
CA GLU A 328 6.80 -1.48 -13.15
C GLU A 328 7.96 -0.69 -12.55
N PHE A 329 9.13 -1.31 -12.52
CA PHE A 329 10.39 -0.63 -12.20
C PHE A 329 10.93 0.03 -13.47
N ASP A 330 11.06 1.36 -13.50
CA ASP A 330 11.91 1.99 -14.52
C ASP A 330 13.34 1.58 -14.21
N ALA A 331 13.92 0.72 -15.05
CA ALA A 331 15.36 0.62 -15.12
C ALA A 331 15.89 1.97 -15.59
N GLN A 332 16.27 2.84 -14.66
CA GLN A 332 17.04 4.05 -14.95
C GLN A 332 18.40 3.70 -15.54
#